data_AF-A0A076N051-F1
#
_entry.id   AF-A0A076N051-F1
#
_cell.length_a   1.000
_cell.length_b   1.000
_cell.length_c   1.000
_cell.angle_alpha   90.00
_cell.angle_beta   90.00
_cell.angle_gamma   90.00
#
_symmetry.space_group_name_H-M   'P 1'
#
loop_
_entity.id
_entity.type
_entity.pdbx_description
1 polymer ?
#
loop_
_entity_poly.entity_id
_entity_poly.type
_entity_poly.pdbx_seq_one_letter_code
_entity_poly.pdbx_strand_id
1 'polypeptide(L)' 'MPDVLEQLGFADLVCDDPDWLRDEFTAIIDANFGETSRKRPEPPRMPLPEPAGRPARAARTSQLWRRQRSPPRS' A
#
# COMPACT_ATOMS: atom_id res chain seq x y z
N MET A 1 -11.03 -31.40 -13.62
CA MET A 1 -10.56 -30.02 -13.84
C MET A 1 -11.71 -29.32 -14.54
N PRO A 2 -12.48 -28.44 -13.88
CA PRO A 2 -13.50 -27.69 -14.60
C PRO A 2 -12.80 -26.84 -15.68
N ASP A 3 -13.53 -26.71 -16.77
CA ASP A 3 -13.11 -26.38 -18.11
C ASP A 3 -12.34 -25.07 -18.27
N VAL A 4 -11.09 -25.17 -18.74
CA VAL A 4 -10.36 -24.04 -19.32
C VAL A 4 -11.15 -23.43 -20.49
N LEU A 5 -11.95 -24.25 -21.20
CA LEU A 5 -12.82 -23.82 -22.28
C LEU A 5 -14.02 -22.99 -21.78
N GLU A 6 -14.58 -23.31 -20.61
CA GLU A 6 -15.63 -22.52 -19.97
C GLU A 6 -15.06 -21.20 -19.42
N GLN A 7 -13.83 -21.22 -18.91
CA GLN A 7 -13.11 -20.00 -18.51
C GLN A 7 -12.82 -19.08 -19.69
N LEU A 8 -12.44 -19.63 -20.85
CA LEU A 8 -12.25 -18.86 -22.08
C LEU A 8 -13.59 -18.26 -22.55
N GLY A 9 -14.67 -19.04 -22.54
CA GLY A 9 -16.00 -18.54 -22.92
C GLY A 9 -16.52 -17.44 -21.99
N PHE A 10 -16.25 -17.54 -20.68
CA PHE A 10 -16.59 -16.46 -19.74
C PHE A 10 -15.75 -15.20 -19.97
N ALA A 11 -14.45 -15.35 -20.19
CA ALA A 11 -13.56 -14.23 -20.47
C ALA A 11 -13.97 -13.50 -21.76
N ASP A 12 -14.32 -14.25 -22.81
CA ASP A 12 -14.79 -13.70 -24.07
C ASP A 12 -16.12 -12.93 -23.88
N LEU A 13 -17.09 -13.50 -23.16
CA LEU A 13 -18.36 -12.85 -22.85
C LEU A 13 -18.18 -11.52 -22.10
N VAL A 14 -17.26 -11.49 -21.14
CA VAL A 14 -16.93 -10.29 -20.36
C VAL A 14 -16.21 -9.25 -21.24
N CYS A 15 -15.31 -9.70 -22.12
CA CYS A 15 -14.57 -8.80 -23.01
C CYS A 15 -15.44 -8.17 -24.11
N ASP A 16 -16.51 -8.85 -24.51
CA ASP A 16 -17.48 -8.35 -25.49
C ASP A 16 -18.41 -7.26 -24.93
N ASP A 17 -18.43 -7.03 -23.61
CA ASP A 17 -19.18 -5.94 -22.97
C ASP A 17 -18.23 -4.86 -22.41
N PRO A 18 -17.85 -3.86 -23.23
CA PRO A 18 -16.92 -2.81 -22.81
C PRO A 18 -17.49 -1.85 -21.78
N ASP A 19 -18.81 -1.71 -21.70
CA ASP A 19 -19.46 -0.82 -20.74
C ASP A 19 -19.46 -1.48 -19.36
N TRP A 20 -19.81 -2.78 -19.27
CA TRP A 20 -19.66 -3.56 -18.06
C TRP A 20 -18.22 -3.55 -17.53
N LEU A 21 -17.23 -3.75 -18.41
CA LEU A 21 -15.80 -3.72 -18.02
C LEU A 21 -15.38 -2.38 -17.41
N ARG A 22 -15.85 -1.27 -17.99
CA ARG A 22 -15.55 0.08 -17.48
C ARG A 22 -16.18 0.33 -16.12
N ASP A 23 -17.44 -0.07 -15.96
CA ASP A 23 -18.17 0.11 -14.71
C ASP A 23 -17.56 -0.73 -13.59
N GLU A 24 -17.26 -2.01 -13.85
CA GLU A 24 -16.64 -2.91 -12.87
C GLU A 24 -15.25 -2.42 -12.47
N PHE A 25 -14.42 -2.04 -13.44
CA PHE A 25 -13.08 -1.52 -13.14
C PHE A 25 -13.16 -0.20 -12.35
N THR A 26 -14.11 0.67 -12.68
CA THR A 26 -14.36 1.92 -11.94
C THR A 26 -14.79 1.64 -10.50
N ALA A 27 -15.70 0.69 -10.29
CA ALA A 27 -16.13 0.27 -8.95
C ALA A 27 -14.95 -0.28 -8.12
N ILE A 28 -14.07 -1.08 -8.72
CA ILE A 28 -12.85 -1.58 -8.06
C ILE A 28 -11.92 -0.43 -7.67
N ILE A 29 -11.71 0.53 -8.56
CA ILE A 29 -10.88 1.70 -8.28
C ILE A 29 -11.50 2.53 -7.16
N ASP A 30 -12.79 2.82 -7.21
CA ASP A 30 -13.49 3.60 -6.19
C ASP A 30 -13.48 2.92 -4.82
N ALA A 31 -13.62 1.59 -4.77
CA ALA A 31 -13.60 0.84 -3.52
C ALA A 31 -12.24 0.89 -2.80
N ASN A 32 -11.13 0.96 -3.56
CA ASN A 32 -9.78 0.91 -3.03
C ASN A 32 -9.11 2.28 -2.92
N PHE A 33 -9.41 3.18 -3.85
CA PHE A 33 -8.74 4.46 -4.06
C PHE A 33 -9.71 5.63 -4.15
N GLY A 34 -11.01 5.37 -4.23
CA GLY A 34 -12.02 6.42 -4.15
C GLY A 34 -11.91 7.16 -2.82
N GLU A 35 -12.48 8.36 -2.78
CA GLU A 35 -12.37 9.32 -1.69
C GLU A 35 -13.19 8.88 -0.47
N THR A 36 -12.92 7.68 0.03
CA THR A 36 -13.32 7.28 1.37
C THR A 36 -12.39 8.01 2.32
N SER A 37 -12.83 9.18 2.77
CA SER A 37 -12.33 9.82 3.99
C SER A 37 -12.67 8.92 5.18
N ARG A 38 -12.07 7.73 5.24
CA ARG A 38 -11.99 6.94 6.46
C ARG A 38 -11.03 7.71 7.33
N LYS A 39 -11.59 8.64 8.11
CA LYS A 39 -10.87 9.35 9.17
C LYS A 39 -10.24 8.28 10.04
N ARG A 40 -8.93 8.05 9.85
CA ARG A 40 -8.17 7.10 10.67
C ARG A 40 -8.47 7.48 12.12
N PRO A 41 -8.92 6.54 12.97
CA PRO A 41 -9.15 6.84 14.37
C PRO A 41 -7.86 7.44 14.93
N GLU A 42 -7.95 8.66 15.46
CA GLU A 42 -6.81 9.32 16.07
C GLU A 42 -6.40 8.45 17.28
N PRO A 43 -5.13 8.00 17.36
CA PRO A 43 -4.70 7.27 18.53
C PRO A 43 -4.94 8.12 19.78
N PRO A 44 -5.35 7.50 20.91
CA PRO A 44 -5.61 8.24 22.14
C PRO A 44 -4.37 9.05 22.53
N ARG A 45 -4.56 10.35 22.77
CA ARG A 45 -3.49 11.25 23.20
C ARG A 45 -3.08 10.88 24.61
N MET A 46 -2.08 10.01 24.74
CA MET A 46 -1.40 9.79 26.01
C MET A 46 -0.53 11.01 26.35
N PRO A 47 -0.51 11.47 27.61
CA PRO A 47 0.48 12.46 28.04
C PRO A 47 1.87 11.92 27.73
N LEU A 48 2.72 12.73 27.10
CA LEU A 48 4.14 12.37 26.98
C LEU A 48 4.71 12.27 28.41
N PRO A 49 5.46 11.20 28.72
CA PRO A 49 6.19 11.14 29.98
C PRO A 49 7.14 12.35 30.07
N GLU A 50 7.29 12.90 31.27
CA GLU A 50 8.24 13.98 31.49
C GLU A 50 9.63 13.52 31.02
N PRO A 51 10.36 14.35 30.25
CA PRO A 51 11.67 13.98 29.76
C PRO A 51 12.59 13.69 30.95
N ALA A 52 12.95 12.41 31.13
CA ALA A 52 13.97 12.01 32.07
C ALA A 52 15.23 12.82 31.76
N GLY A 53 15.68 13.58 32.75
CA GLY A 53 16.65 14.68 32.61
C GLY A 53 17.69 14.46 31.53
N ARG A 54 17.81 15.47 30.65
CA ARG A 54 18.80 15.58 29.58
C ARG A 54 20.20 15.15 30.06
N PRO A 55 20.77 14.01 29.60
CA PRO A 55 22.21 13.83 29.72
C PRO A 55 22.88 14.81 28.74
N ALA A 56 23.80 15.59 29.27
CA ALA A 56 24.62 16.49 28.48
C ALA A 56 25.55 15.67 27.56
N ARG A 57 25.37 15.88 26.23
CA ARG A 57 26.40 15.81 25.18
C ARG A 57 26.80 14.42 24.60
N ALA A 58 26.84 14.41 23.25
CA ALA A 58 27.45 13.45 22.31
C ALA A 58 26.82 12.03 22.26
N ALA A 59 26.45 11.43 21.13
CA ALA A 59 26.98 11.52 19.78
C ALA A 59 25.86 11.35 18.73
N ARG A 60 25.93 12.10 17.63
CA ARG A 60 25.16 11.84 16.41
C ARG A 60 25.71 10.57 15.76
N THR A 61 25.16 9.40 16.09
CA THR A 61 25.36 8.19 15.29
C THR A 61 24.38 8.22 14.11
N SER A 62 24.65 9.07 13.13
CA SER A 62 24.02 8.97 11.81
C SER A 62 24.61 7.77 11.06
N GLN A 63 24.22 6.55 11.42
CA GLN A 63 24.62 5.33 10.71
C GLN A 63 23.48 4.35 10.42
N LEU A 64 22.23 4.79 10.37
CA LEU A 64 21.10 3.88 10.10
C LEU A 64 20.75 3.68 8.61
N TRP A 65 21.42 4.35 7.66
CA TRP A 65 21.02 4.28 6.25
C TRP A 65 22.18 4.20 5.24
N ARG A 66 23.29 3.54 5.60
CA ARG A 66 24.31 3.19 4.59
C ARG A 66 23.87 1.92 3.84
N ARG A 67 22.85 2.04 3.00
CA ARG A 67 22.50 1.02 1.99
C ARG A 67 23.62 1.02 0.95
N GLN A 68 24.64 0.18 1.12
CA GLN A 68 25.51 -0.19 0.00
C GLN A 68 24.66 -1.00 -0.98
N ARG A 69 24.12 -0.32 -1.99
CA ARG A 69 23.59 -0.94 -3.20
C ARG A 69 24.64 -0.75 -4.29
N SER A 70 25.47 -1.78 -4.52
CA SER A 70 25.89 -2.28 -5.83
C SER A 70 26.92 -3.40 -5.60
N PRO A 71 26.80 -4.54 -6.30
CA PRO A 71 27.84 -5.58 -6.28
C PRO A 71 29.10 -5.10 -7.02
N PRO A 72 30.29 -5.68 -6.74
CA PRO A 72 31.51 -5.35 -7.49
C PRO A 72 31.34 -5.68 -8.97
N ARG A 73 31.80 -4.78 -9.85
CA ARG A 73 31.97 -5.07 -11.28
C ARG A 73 33.13 -6.07 -11.45
N SER A 74 32.90 -7.13 -12.22
CA SER A 74 33.96 -8.00 -12.75
C SER A 74 34.94 -7.24 -13.62
#